data_AF-N9TSV6-F1
#
_entry.id   AF-N9TSV6-F1
#
_cell.length_a   1.000
_cell.length_b   1.000
_cell.length_c   1.000
_cell.angle_alpha   90.00
_cell.angle_beta   90.00
_cell.angle_gamma   90.00
#
_symmetry.space_group_name_H-M   'P 1'
#
loop_
_entity.id
_entity.type
_entity.pdbx_description
1 polymer ?
#
loop_
_entity_poly.entity_id
_entity_poly.type
_entity_poly.pdbx_seq_one_letter_code
_entity_poly.pdbx_strand_id
1 'polypeptide(L)'
;MSDTSAPQHLQRKLGARHLNMIAIGGSIGTGLFLASGSTIATAGPGGALLAYALIGIMIYFLMTSLGELATHNPSSGAFFTYGSRYVEEGFGFALGWNYWYNWAITVAFELVAVQFIMKFWFPEIAGFYWSAIFLAVIFGINAMTVKGFGESEFWFSMIKVVAIIVFIIIGIAMIVKIMLTPDVSVWSNWTKGDAPFVGGAASPGRGRHDCGILFSGH
;
A
#
# COMPACT_ATOMS: atom_id res chain seq x y z
N MET A 1 31.87 40.69 7.76
CA MET A 1 32.35 39.35 7.34
C MET A 1 31.16 38.42 7.50
N SER A 2 30.57 38.00 6.38
CA SER A 2 29.40 37.14 6.32
C SER A 2 29.84 35.68 6.30
N ASP A 3 29.67 34.99 7.42
CA ASP A 3 29.83 33.54 7.50
C ASP A 3 28.68 32.86 6.75
N THR A 4 28.88 32.67 5.44
CA THR A 4 28.06 31.79 4.62
C THR A 4 28.33 30.36 5.07
N SER A 5 27.50 29.85 5.98
CA SER A 5 27.43 28.45 6.37
C SER A 5 27.28 27.58 5.11
N ALA A 6 28.38 26.92 4.73
CA ALA A 6 28.41 25.96 3.64
C ALA A 6 27.32 24.89 3.86
N PRO A 7 26.61 24.45 2.80
CA PRO A 7 25.58 23.45 2.94
C PRO A 7 26.23 22.16 3.46
N GLN A 8 25.77 21.71 4.62
CA GLN A 8 26.14 20.45 5.25
C GLN A 8 26.10 19.34 4.19
N HIS A 9 27.26 18.88 3.73
CA HIS A 9 27.36 17.79 2.76
C HIS A 9 26.84 16.53 3.46
N LEU A 10 25.55 16.24 3.26
CA LEU A 10 24.92 14.98 3.66
C LEU A 10 25.82 13.87 3.13
N GLN A 11 26.50 13.16 4.04
CA GLN A 11 27.37 12.05 3.66
C GLN A 11 26.50 11.06 2.89
N ARG A 12 26.66 11.02 1.57
CA ARG A 12 25.89 10.20 0.64
C ARG A 12 26.34 8.74 0.79
N LYS A 13 26.02 8.14 1.95
CA LYS A 13 26.38 6.77 2.31
C LYS A 13 25.39 5.73 1.77
N LEU A 14 24.20 6.16 1.31
CA LEU A 14 23.28 5.30 0.57
C LEU A 14 23.54 5.47 -0.93
N GLY A 15 24.14 4.45 -1.55
CA GLY A 15 24.26 4.37 -3.01
C GLY A 15 22.89 4.34 -3.69
N ALA A 16 22.80 4.77 -4.96
CA ALA A 16 21.56 4.88 -5.73
C ALA A 16 20.73 3.58 -5.75
N ARG A 17 21.38 2.42 -5.64
CA ARG A 17 20.70 1.11 -5.54
C ARG A 17 19.88 0.95 -4.26
N HIS A 18 20.40 1.40 -3.12
CA HIS A 18 19.67 1.37 -1.84
C HIS A 18 18.45 2.29 -1.89
N LEU A 19 18.62 3.49 -2.45
CA LEU A 19 17.52 4.46 -2.56
C LEU A 19 16.38 3.95 -3.46
N ASN A 20 16.71 3.34 -4.61
CA ASN A 20 15.70 2.74 -5.48
C ASN A 20 15.00 1.54 -4.81
N MET A 21 15.74 0.71 -4.07
CA MET A 21 15.14 -0.43 -3.38
C MET A 21 14.22 0.00 -2.24
N ILE A 22 14.60 1.04 -1.48
CA ILE A 22 13.74 1.64 -0.44
C ILE A 22 12.47 2.21 -1.08
N ALA A 23 12.58 2.93 -2.20
CA ALA A 23 11.42 3.50 -2.90
C ALA A 23 10.45 2.40 -3.39
N ILE A 24 10.99 1.30 -3.94
CA ILE A 24 10.18 0.15 -4.37
C ILE A 24 9.57 -0.57 -3.16
N GLY A 25 10.35 -0.83 -2.11
CA GLY A 25 9.89 -1.52 -0.91
C GLY A 25 8.92 -0.71 -0.04
N GLY A 26 8.97 0.62 -0.13
CA GLY A 26 8.05 1.55 0.54
C GLY A 26 6.73 1.70 -0.21
N SER A 27 6.77 1.72 -1.55
CA SER A 27 5.54 1.76 -2.38
C SER A 27 4.78 0.43 -2.36
N ILE A 28 5.47 -0.67 -2.10
CA ILE A 28 4.89 -2.01 -1.99
C ILE A 28 4.63 -2.35 -0.52
N GLY A 29 3.35 -2.26 -0.13
CA GLY A 29 2.88 -2.56 1.22
C GLY A 29 2.20 -3.92 1.36
N THR A 30 2.04 -4.37 2.61
CA THR A 30 1.17 -5.48 3.01
C THR A 30 -0.29 -5.26 2.60
N GLY A 31 -0.68 -3.98 2.44
CA GLY A 31 -1.98 -3.57 1.93
C GLY A 31 -2.31 -4.07 0.54
N LEU A 32 -1.32 -4.33 -0.33
CA LEU A 32 -1.62 -4.89 -1.65
C LEU A 32 -2.28 -6.26 -1.53
N PHE A 33 -1.76 -7.16 -0.71
CA PHE A 33 -2.32 -8.51 -0.58
C PHE A 33 -3.62 -8.54 0.22
N LEU A 34 -3.67 -7.81 1.33
CA LEU A 34 -4.83 -7.80 2.20
C LEU A 34 -6.01 -7.03 1.58
N ALA A 35 -5.76 -5.88 0.96
CA ALA A 35 -6.80 -5.07 0.34
C ALA A 35 -7.25 -5.64 -1.02
N SER A 36 -6.35 -6.16 -1.86
CA SER A 36 -6.75 -6.70 -3.18
C SER A 36 -7.77 -7.83 -3.05
N GLY A 37 -7.62 -8.70 -2.04
CA GLY A 37 -8.61 -9.75 -1.78
C GLY A 37 -10.00 -9.18 -1.48
N SER A 38 -10.06 -8.15 -0.62
CA SER A 38 -11.33 -7.46 -0.33
C SER A 38 -11.88 -6.71 -1.55
N THR A 39 -11.05 -6.04 -2.34
CA THR A 39 -11.47 -5.28 -3.52
C THR A 39 -12.01 -6.20 -4.61
N ILE A 40 -11.38 -7.34 -4.84
CA ILE A 40 -11.89 -8.33 -5.81
C ILE A 40 -13.22 -8.91 -5.32
N ALA A 41 -13.35 -9.19 -4.02
CA ALA A 41 -14.60 -9.69 -3.44
C ALA A 41 -15.76 -8.69 -3.52
N THR A 42 -15.50 -7.39 -3.38
CA THR A 42 -16.55 -6.35 -3.36
C THR A 42 -16.83 -5.71 -4.71
N ALA A 43 -15.83 -5.54 -5.57
CA ALA A 43 -15.98 -4.90 -6.89
C ALA A 43 -16.08 -5.91 -8.04
N GLY A 44 -15.67 -7.15 -7.81
CA GLY A 44 -15.53 -8.16 -8.86
C GLY A 44 -14.21 -8.00 -9.64
N PRO A 45 -13.84 -9.00 -10.45
CA PRO A 45 -12.56 -9.00 -11.16
C PRO A 45 -12.44 -7.87 -12.19
N GLY A 46 -13.53 -7.54 -12.90
CA GLY A 46 -13.54 -6.44 -13.87
C GLY A 46 -13.55 -5.06 -13.20
N GLY A 47 -14.34 -4.91 -12.13
CA GLY A 47 -14.37 -3.69 -11.31
C GLY A 47 -13.03 -3.36 -10.68
N ALA A 48 -12.33 -4.37 -10.13
CA ALA A 48 -10.99 -4.20 -9.58
C ALA A 48 -9.98 -3.72 -10.64
N LEU A 49 -9.94 -4.35 -11.82
CA LEU A 49 -9.02 -3.97 -12.89
C LEU A 49 -9.26 -2.54 -13.40
N LEU A 50 -10.52 -2.18 -13.62
CA LEU A 50 -10.88 -0.83 -14.05
C LEU A 50 -10.49 0.21 -12.99
N ALA A 51 -10.76 -0.06 -11.71
CA ALA A 51 -10.38 0.82 -10.61
C ALA A 51 -8.86 1.02 -10.54
N TYR A 52 -8.07 -0.06 -10.65
CA TYR A 52 -6.61 0.02 -10.68
C TYR A 52 -6.10 0.81 -11.88
N ALA A 53 -6.67 0.62 -13.07
CA ALA A 53 -6.28 1.35 -14.28
C ALA A 53 -6.56 2.85 -14.16
N LEU A 54 -7.76 3.24 -13.70
CA LEU A 54 -8.14 4.64 -13.52
C LEU A 54 -7.28 5.34 -12.47
N ILE A 55 -7.10 4.71 -11.31
CA ILE A 55 -6.26 5.25 -10.23
C ILE A 55 -4.79 5.34 -10.71
N GLY A 56 -4.30 4.34 -11.44
CA GLY A 56 -2.95 4.34 -11.99
C GLY A 56 -2.68 5.49 -12.95
N ILE A 57 -3.61 5.77 -13.87
CA ILE A 57 -3.53 6.91 -14.80
C ILE A 57 -3.53 8.23 -14.03
N MET A 58 -4.43 8.38 -13.04
CA MET A 58 -4.51 9.57 -12.21
C MET A 58 -3.19 9.81 -11.45
N ILE A 59 -2.64 8.78 -10.79
CA ILE A 59 -1.39 8.87 -10.04
C ILE A 59 -0.20 9.17 -10.97
N TYR A 60 -0.18 8.60 -12.18
CA TYR A 60 0.85 8.88 -13.18
C TYR A 60 0.92 10.37 -13.53
N PHE A 61 -0.23 10.99 -13.81
CA PHE A 61 -0.27 12.44 -14.07
C PHE A 61 0.15 13.26 -12.85
N LEU A 62 -0.32 12.89 -11.65
CA LEU A 62 0.05 13.58 -10.41
C LEU A 62 1.56 13.53 -10.15
N MET A 63 2.19 12.36 -10.28
CA MET A 63 3.63 12.21 -10.06
C MET A 63 4.46 12.90 -11.13
N THR A 64 3.99 12.90 -12.39
CA THR A 64 4.67 13.61 -13.47
C THR A 64 4.67 15.12 -13.22
N SER A 65 3.51 15.72 -12.90
CA SER A 65 3.43 17.15 -12.57
C SER A 65 4.25 17.50 -11.32
N LEU A 66 4.25 16.65 -10.30
CA LEU A 66 5.06 16.86 -9.09
C LEU A 66 6.57 16.77 -9.40
N GLY A 67 6.95 15.89 -10.32
CA GLY A 67 8.32 15.75 -10.81
C GLY A 67 8.82 16.99 -11.55
N GLU A 68 8.00 17.56 -12.44
CA GLU A 68 8.32 18.83 -13.14
C GLU A 68 8.47 19.99 -12.15
N LEU A 69 7.66 20.02 -11.11
CA LEU A 69 7.70 21.06 -10.08
C LEU A 69 8.95 20.91 -9.17
N ALA A 70 9.34 19.67 -8.87
CA ALA A 70 10.55 19.37 -8.10
C ALA A 70 11.85 19.70 -8.87
N THR A 71 11.87 19.51 -10.20
CA THR A 71 13.04 19.89 -11.03
C THR A 71 13.13 21.40 -11.24
N HIS A 72 12.00 22.09 -11.34
CA HIS A 72 11.97 23.55 -11.50
C HIS A 72 12.37 24.30 -10.21
N ASN A 73 12.08 23.75 -9.03
CA ASN A 73 12.43 24.37 -7.76
C ASN A 73 13.04 23.35 -6.79
N PRO A 74 14.36 23.09 -6.88
CA PRO A 74 15.06 22.13 -6.05
C PRO A 74 15.28 22.70 -4.63
N SER A 75 14.20 22.88 -3.88
CA SER A 75 14.26 23.16 -2.45
C SER A 75 14.34 21.85 -1.67
N SER A 76 15.10 21.83 -0.58
CA SER A 76 15.19 20.69 0.35
C SER A 76 13.90 20.41 1.13
N GLY A 77 12.81 21.11 0.82
CA GLY A 77 11.52 20.99 1.49
C GLY A 77 10.68 19.86 0.92
N ALA A 78 9.86 19.24 1.77
CA ALA A 78 8.91 18.21 1.37
C ALA A 78 7.77 18.80 0.50
N PHE A 79 6.98 17.95 -0.15
CA PHE A 79 5.99 18.36 -1.16
C PHE A 79 4.97 19.41 -0.69
N PHE A 80 4.65 19.46 0.61
CA PHE A 80 3.79 20.49 1.19
C PHE A 80 4.41 21.91 1.13
N THR A 81 5.73 22.02 1.01
CA THR A 81 6.47 23.29 0.82
C THR A 81 6.17 23.90 -0.55
N TYR A 82 5.90 23.06 -1.55
CA TYR A 82 5.42 23.53 -2.86
C TYR A 82 3.97 24.02 -2.75
N GLY A 83 3.12 23.31 -1.98
CA GLY A 83 1.76 23.74 -1.69
C GLY A 83 1.70 25.09 -0.97
N SER A 84 2.55 25.32 0.04
CA SER A 84 2.62 26.61 0.73
C SER A 84 3.10 27.75 -0.16
N ARG A 85 3.99 27.46 -1.11
CA ARG A 85 4.64 28.48 -1.96
C ARG A 85 3.82 28.87 -3.19
N TYR A 86 3.08 27.93 -3.78
CA TYR A 86 2.34 28.14 -5.03
C TYR A 86 0.82 28.31 -4.85
N VAL A 87 0.25 27.96 -3.69
CA VAL A 87 -1.19 28.09 -3.40
C VAL A 87 -1.43 29.12 -2.31
N GLU A 88 -1.15 28.74 -1.05
CA GLU A 88 -1.18 29.61 0.13
C GLU A 88 -0.51 28.90 1.32
N GLU A 89 -0.06 29.65 2.32
CA GLU A 89 0.55 29.07 3.53
C GLU A 89 -0.42 28.13 4.29
N GLY A 90 -1.72 28.47 4.34
CA GLY A 90 -2.76 27.65 4.99
C GLY A 90 -2.94 26.27 4.34
N PHE A 91 -2.94 26.21 3.01
CA PHE A 91 -2.97 24.99 2.23
C PHE A 91 -1.75 24.11 2.48
N GLY A 92 -0.55 24.70 2.56
CA GLY A 92 0.67 23.97 2.92
C GLY A 92 0.61 23.35 4.32
N PHE A 93 0.09 24.09 5.31
CA PHE A 93 -0.14 23.56 6.66
C PHE A 93 -1.14 22.40 6.67
N ALA A 94 -2.25 22.53 5.95
CA ALA A 94 -3.26 21.49 5.81
C ALA A 94 -2.70 20.22 5.16
N LEU A 95 -1.87 20.36 4.11
CA LEU A 95 -1.17 19.24 3.48
C LEU A 95 -0.20 18.53 4.43
N GLY A 96 0.56 19.30 5.22
CA GLY A 96 1.47 18.74 6.23
C GLY A 96 0.73 17.88 7.26
N TRP A 97 -0.39 18.38 7.78
CA TRP A 97 -1.24 17.61 8.70
C TRP A 97 -1.87 16.39 8.03
N ASN A 98 -2.40 16.53 6.81
CA ASN A 98 -2.95 15.40 6.07
C ASN A 98 -1.90 14.30 5.87
N TYR A 99 -0.66 14.70 5.55
CA TYR A 99 0.43 13.76 5.36
C TYR A 99 0.74 13.01 6.66
N TRP A 100 0.85 13.72 7.79
CA TRP A 100 1.06 13.10 9.10
C TRP A 100 -0.07 12.12 9.46
N TYR A 101 -1.34 12.50 9.25
CA TYR A 101 -2.48 11.62 9.48
C TYR A 101 -2.43 10.38 8.60
N ASN A 102 -2.08 10.51 7.32
CA ASN A 102 -1.92 9.35 6.43
C ASN A 102 -0.85 8.39 6.93
N TRP A 103 0.29 8.89 7.43
CA TRP A 103 1.32 8.04 8.04
C TRP A 103 0.83 7.34 9.31
N ALA A 104 0.13 8.05 10.20
CA ALA A 104 -0.45 7.46 11.40
C ALA A 104 -1.47 6.36 11.09
N ILE A 105 -2.36 6.60 10.12
CA ILE A 105 -3.34 5.61 9.64
C ILE A 105 -2.63 4.40 9.02
N THR A 106 -1.56 4.62 8.26
CA THR A 106 -0.80 3.53 7.64
C THR A 106 -0.20 2.60 8.70
N VAL A 107 0.41 3.15 9.76
CA VAL A 107 0.92 2.34 10.88
C VAL A 107 -0.20 1.56 11.56
N ALA A 108 -1.34 2.19 11.82
CA ALA A 108 -2.49 1.51 12.41
C ALA A 108 -3.00 0.35 11.51
N PHE A 109 -3.05 0.57 10.20
CA PHE A 109 -3.43 -0.45 9.22
C PHE A 109 -2.44 -1.63 9.22
N GLU A 110 -1.13 -1.37 9.28
CA GLU A 110 -0.12 -2.44 9.35
C GLU A 110 -0.27 -3.30 10.62
N LEU A 111 -0.55 -2.69 11.78
CA LEU A 111 -0.80 -3.44 13.02
C LEU A 111 -2.05 -4.33 12.90
N VAL A 112 -3.11 -3.83 12.28
CA VAL A 112 -4.34 -4.60 12.02
C VAL A 112 -4.04 -5.77 11.07
N ALA A 113 -3.23 -5.55 10.04
CA ALA A 113 -2.81 -6.60 9.12
C ALA A 113 -2.03 -7.71 9.85
N VAL A 114 -1.10 -7.35 10.74
CA VAL A 114 -0.37 -8.32 11.57
C VAL A 114 -1.33 -9.11 12.46
N GLN A 115 -2.31 -8.44 13.08
CA GLN A 115 -3.35 -9.12 13.86
C GLN A 115 -4.10 -10.17 13.03
N PHE A 116 -4.49 -9.87 11.79
CA PHE A 116 -5.16 -10.84 10.91
C PHE A 116 -4.28 -12.05 10.61
N ILE A 117 -3.00 -11.83 10.33
CA ILE A 117 -2.03 -12.89 10.05
C ILE A 117 -1.81 -13.76 11.29
N MET A 118 -1.61 -13.17 12.46
CA MET A 118 -1.35 -13.93 13.69
C MET A 118 -2.59 -14.70 14.17
N LYS A 119 -3.79 -14.18 13.92
CA LYS A 119 -5.05 -14.89 14.22
C LYS A 119 -5.22 -16.16 13.40
N PHE A 120 -4.64 -16.23 12.19
CA PHE A 120 -4.63 -17.45 11.39
C PHE A 120 -3.82 -18.58 12.04
N TRP A 121 -2.70 -18.27 12.71
CA TRP A 121 -1.83 -19.26 13.35
C TRP A 121 -2.18 -19.52 14.82
N PHE A 122 -2.58 -18.48 15.56
CA PHE A 122 -2.89 -18.52 16.99
C PHE A 122 -4.28 -17.93 17.24
N PRO A 123 -5.35 -18.68 16.93
CA PRO A 123 -6.72 -18.18 17.02
C PRO A 123 -7.18 -17.91 18.45
N GLU A 124 -6.55 -18.54 19.44
CA GLU A 124 -6.93 -18.41 20.86
C GLU A 124 -6.46 -17.09 21.51
N ILE A 125 -5.47 -16.42 20.92
CA ILE A 125 -4.90 -15.19 21.48
C ILE A 125 -5.64 -13.98 20.89
N ALA A 126 -6.14 -13.10 21.76
CA ALA A 126 -6.83 -11.88 21.31
C ALA A 126 -5.91 -10.98 20.48
N GLY A 127 -6.41 -10.50 19.34
CA GLY A 127 -5.63 -9.76 18.36
C GLY A 127 -4.94 -8.50 18.88
N PHE A 128 -5.52 -7.85 19.90
CA PHE A 128 -4.95 -6.67 20.53
C PHE A 128 -3.55 -6.91 21.11
N TYR A 129 -3.28 -8.11 21.66
CA TYR A 129 -1.96 -8.44 22.20
C TYR A 129 -0.89 -8.46 21.12
N TRP A 130 -1.21 -9.00 19.94
CA TRP A 130 -0.29 -9.02 18.80
C TRP A 130 0.02 -7.61 18.30
N SER A 131 -1.00 -6.76 18.18
CA SER A 131 -0.84 -5.35 17.79
C SER A 131 0.02 -4.58 18.79
N ALA A 132 -0.19 -4.78 20.10
CA ALA A 132 0.60 -4.13 21.15
C ALA A 132 2.07 -4.57 21.14
N ILE A 133 2.32 -5.88 20.97
CA ILE A 133 3.69 -6.43 20.90
C ILE A 133 4.44 -5.87 19.69
N PHE A 134 3.82 -5.90 18.50
CA PHE A 134 4.46 -5.37 17.29
C PHE A 134 4.69 -3.87 17.35
N LEU A 135 3.76 -3.11 17.92
CA LEU A 135 3.94 -1.68 18.16
C LEU A 135 5.13 -1.43 19.09
N ALA A 136 5.25 -2.20 20.18
CA ALA A 136 6.38 -2.07 21.11
C ALA A 136 7.72 -2.40 20.44
N VAL A 137 7.77 -3.42 19.57
CA VAL A 137 8.95 -3.77 18.78
C VAL A 137 9.32 -2.65 17.80
N ILE A 138 8.35 -2.13 17.05
CA ILE A 138 8.57 -1.02 16.11
C ILE A 138 9.08 0.21 16.86
N PHE A 139 8.47 0.55 17.99
CA PHE A 139 8.90 1.66 18.83
C PHE A 139 10.32 1.44 19.37
N GLY A 140 10.64 0.22 19.83
CA GLY A 140 11.96 -0.16 20.30
C GLY A 140 13.05 -0.05 19.22
N ILE A 141 12.74 -0.50 18.00
CA ILE A 141 13.65 -0.36 16.84
C ILE A 141 13.82 1.12 16.46
N ASN A 142 12.73 1.91 16.47
CA ASN A 142 12.81 3.35 16.19
C ASN A 142 13.62 4.12 17.25
N ALA A 143 13.63 3.65 18.50
CA ALA A 143 14.44 4.23 19.57
C ALA A 143 15.93 3.89 19.44
N MET A 144 16.29 2.86 18.66
CA MET A 144 17.68 2.46 18.41
C MET A 144 18.30 3.21 17.23
N THR A 145 19.60 3.46 17.31
CA THR A 145 20.32 4.48 16.53
C THR A 145 20.23 4.30 15.01
N VAL A 146 19.89 5.41 14.33
CA VAL A 146 19.70 5.69 12.89
C VAL A 146 20.67 5.04 11.88
N LYS A 147 21.80 4.50 12.33
CA LYS A 147 22.80 3.86 11.48
C LYS A 147 22.41 2.45 11.02
N GLY A 148 21.66 1.70 11.83
CA GLY A 148 21.16 0.36 11.46
C GLY A 148 19.89 0.37 10.62
N PHE A 149 19.21 1.52 10.51
CA PHE A 149 17.93 1.65 9.82
C PHE A 149 18.06 1.43 8.31
N GLY A 150 19.06 2.06 7.67
CA GLY A 150 19.24 1.95 6.22
C GLY A 150 19.59 0.54 5.72
N GLU A 151 20.36 -0.24 6.51
CA GLU A 151 20.62 -1.65 6.19
C GLU A 151 19.39 -2.52 6.48
N SER A 152 18.74 -2.32 7.63
CA SER A 152 17.53 -3.09 7.98
C SER A 152 16.43 -2.89 6.95
N GLU A 153 16.22 -1.66 6.48
CA GLU A 153 15.23 -1.32 5.47
C GLU A 153 15.55 -1.93 4.10
N PHE A 154 16.83 -2.02 3.73
CA PHE A 154 17.27 -2.76 2.55
C PHE A 154 16.91 -4.26 2.66
N TRP A 155 17.18 -4.89 3.81
CA TRP A 155 16.82 -6.29 4.02
C TRP A 155 15.30 -6.52 4.03
N PHE A 156 14.52 -5.65 4.70
CA PHE A 156 13.06 -5.74 4.73
C PHE A 156 12.44 -5.53 3.35
N SER A 157 12.94 -4.57 2.57
CA SER A 157 12.48 -4.34 1.20
C SER A 157 12.82 -5.51 0.27
N MET A 158 13.99 -6.14 0.42
CA MET A 158 14.34 -7.34 -0.33
C MET A 158 13.36 -8.50 -0.06
N ILE A 159 13.00 -8.75 1.19
CA ILE A 159 12.01 -9.78 1.56
C ILE A 159 10.66 -9.49 0.88
N LYS A 160 10.20 -8.23 0.87
CA LYS A 160 8.96 -7.83 0.21
C LYS A 160 8.98 -8.09 -1.31
N VAL A 161 10.09 -7.78 -1.97
CA VAL A 161 10.26 -8.02 -3.41
C VAL A 161 10.21 -9.53 -3.71
N VAL A 162 10.92 -10.34 -2.93
CA VAL A 162 10.89 -11.80 -3.07
C VAL A 162 9.47 -12.35 -2.83
N ALA A 163 8.75 -11.84 -1.84
CA ALA A 163 7.38 -12.26 -1.56
C ALA A 163 6.43 -12.02 -2.75
N ILE A 164 6.56 -10.89 -3.48
CA ILE A 164 5.80 -10.66 -4.71
C ILE A 164 6.18 -11.65 -5.80
N ILE A 165 7.48 -11.89 -6.01
CA ILE A 165 7.93 -12.81 -7.06
C ILE A 165 7.33 -14.20 -6.82
N VAL A 166 7.38 -14.68 -5.57
CA VAL A 166 6.76 -15.93 -5.16
C VAL A 166 5.25 -15.91 -5.40
N PHE A 167 4.56 -14.83 -5.00
CA PHE A 167 3.13 -14.70 -5.22
C PHE A 167 2.75 -14.74 -6.71
N ILE A 168 3.50 -14.06 -7.59
CA ILE A 168 3.28 -14.09 -9.04
C ILE A 168 3.49 -15.50 -9.59
N ILE A 169 4.57 -16.19 -9.17
CA ILE A 169 4.86 -17.56 -9.61
C ILE A 169 3.71 -18.50 -9.19
N ILE A 170 3.25 -18.42 -7.93
CA ILE A 170 2.13 -19.23 -7.44
C ILE A 170 0.84 -18.87 -8.21
N GLY A 171 0.57 -17.60 -8.45
CA GLY A 171 -0.58 -17.14 -9.22
C GLY A 171 -0.60 -17.69 -10.64
N ILE A 172 0.53 -17.63 -11.35
CA ILE A 172 0.68 -18.21 -12.70
C ILE A 172 0.53 -19.72 -12.63
N ALA A 173 1.16 -20.40 -11.67
CA ALA A 173 1.04 -21.85 -11.50
C ALA A 173 -0.42 -22.27 -11.25
N MET A 174 -1.19 -21.50 -10.47
CA MET A 174 -2.62 -21.73 -10.28
C MET A 174 -3.42 -21.54 -11.57
N ILE A 175 -3.16 -20.49 -12.35
CA ILE A 175 -3.81 -20.27 -13.66
C ILE A 175 -3.52 -21.44 -14.61
N VAL A 176 -2.26 -21.87 -14.69
CA VAL A 176 -1.83 -23.00 -15.52
C VAL A 176 -2.50 -24.29 -15.06
N LYS A 177 -2.56 -24.55 -13.75
CA LYS A 177 -3.26 -25.72 -13.18
C LYS A 177 -4.75 -25.71 -13.53
N ILE A 178 -5.42 -24.56 -13.43
CA ILE A 178 -6.83 -24.40 -13.80
C ILE A 178 -6.98 -24.67 -15.31
N MET A 179 -6.08 -24.16 -16.15
CA MET A 179 -6.11 -24.37 -17.61
C MET A 179 -5.89 -25.84 -18.03
N LEU A 180 -5.11 -26.60 -17.25
CA LEU A 180 -4.85 -28.03 -17.47
C LEU A 180 -5.93 -28.95 -16.89
N THR A 181 -6.86 -28.43 -16.08
CA THR A 181 -7.94 -29.22 -15.47
C THR A 181 -9.09 -29.34 -16.47
N PRO A 182 -9.48 -30.56 -16.90
CA PRO A 182 -10.64 -30.75 -17.76
C PRO A 182 -11.91 -30.18 -17.09
N ASP A 183 -12.80 -29.57 -17.88
CA ASP A 183 -14.12 -29.05 -17.47
C ASP A 183 -14.16 -27.73 -16.67
N VAL A 184 -13.03 -27.03 -16.46
CA VAL A 184 -13.01 -25.67 -15.89
C VAL A 184 -12.48 -24.63 -16.87
N SER A 185 -13.36 -23.75 -17.35
CA SER A 185 -12.94 -22.60 -18.17
C SER A 185 -12.29 -21.53 -17.30
N VAL A 186 -11.07 -21.11 -17.64
CA VAL A 186 -10.35 -19.98 -17.01
C VAL A 186 -11.21 -18.70 -17.03
N TRP A 187 -12.01 -18.54 -18.09
CA TRP A 187 -12.92 -17.40 -18.29
C TRP A 187 -14.19 -17.48 -17.45
N SER A 188 -14.48 -18.62 -16.81
CA SER A 188 -15.66 -18.78 -15.97
C SER A 188 -15.65 -17.84 -14.76
N ASN A 189 -14.47 -17.45 -14.25
CA ASN A 189 -14.37 -16.46 -13.17
C ASN A 189 -14.78 -15.05 -13.59
N TRP A 190 -14.85 -14.76 -14.89
CA TRP A 190 -15.32 -13.46 -15.42
C TRP A 190 -16.84 -13.41 -15.59
N THR A 191 -17.54 -14.55 -15.50
CA THR A 191 -18.98 -14.69 -15.76
C THR A 191 -19.75 -15.44 -14.67
N LYS A 192 -19.08 -15.88 -13.59
CA LYS A 192 -19.72 -16.52 -12.43
C LYS A 192 -20.35 -15.47 -11.50
N GLY A 193 -21.64 -15.63 -11.20
CA GLY A 193 -22.39 -14.76 -10.28
C GLY A 193 -22.54 -13.34 -10.83
N ASP A 194 -22.32 -12.32 -10.00
CA ASP A 194 -22.39 -10.90 -10.39
C ASP A 194 -21.10 -10.40 -11.10
N ALA A 195 -20.29 -11.27 -11.70
CA ALA A 195 -19.12 -10.85 -12.47
C ALA A 195 -19.55 -10.29 -13.85
N PRO A 196 -18.85 -9.28 -14.43
CA PRO A 196 -17.54 -8.73 -14.03
C PRO A 196 -17.57 -7.58 -13.02
N PHE A 197 -18.76 -7.06 -12.69
CA PHE A 197 -18.96 -5.98 -11.71
C PHE A 197 -20.05 -6.40 -10.71
N VAL A 198 -19.70 -6.51 -9.43
CA VAL A 198 -20.66 -6.86 -8.38
C VAL A 198 -21.82 -5.84 -8.39
N GLY A 199 -23.05 -6.29 -8.64
CA GLY A 199 -24.25 -5.45 -8.74
C GLY A 199 -24.66 -4.99 -10.16
N GLY A 200 -23.93 -5.39 -11.21
CA GLY A 200 -24.24 -5.10 -12.61
C GLY A 200 -23.87 -3.68 -13.07
N ALA A 201 -23.57 -3.52 -14.37
CA ALA A 201 -23.14 -2.24 -14.96
C ALA A 201 -24.25 -1.15 -14.98
N ALA A 202 -25.47 -1.49 -14.58
CA ALA A 202 -26.62 -0.59 -14.54
C ALA A 202 -27.51 -0.92 -13.32
N SER A 203 -27.12 -0.46 -12.14
CA SER A 203 -28.06 -0.32 -11.01
C SER A 203 -27.63 0.83 -10.10
N PRO A 204 -28.02 2.08 -10.42
CA PRO A 204 -28.08 3.10 -9.39
C PRO A 204 -29.24 2.74 -8.46
N GLY A 205 -28.92 2.17 -7.29
CA GLY A 205 -29.81 2.19 -6.14
C GLY A 205 -30.79 1.03 -5.96
N ARG A 206 -30.33 -0.24 -5.93
CA ARG A 206 -31.10 -1.30 -5.23
C ARG A 206 -30.45 -1.67 -3.90
N GLY A 207 -31.31 -1.61 -2.89
CA GLY A 207 -30.96 -1.52 -1.49
C GLY A 207 -30.21 -2.73 -0.93
N ARG A 208 -29.36 -2.36 0.01
CA ARG A 208 -28.57 -3.14 0.95
C ARG A 208 -29.47 -3.94 1.92
N HIS A 209 -30.28 -4.88 1.42
CA HIS A 209 -31.22 -5.64 2.27
C HIS A 209 -31.06 -7.16 2.31
N ASP A 210 -30.27 -7.79 1.43
CA ASP A 210 -30.19 -9.27 1.42
C ASP A 210 -28.86 -9.87 1.92
N CYS A 211 -27.97 -9.09 2.52
CA CYS A 211 -26.75 -9.61 3.16
C CYS A 211 -26.97 -9.92 4.66
N GLY A 212 -28.10 -10.55 4.99
CA GLY A 212 -28.51 -10.85 6.37
C GLY A 212 -28.78 -12.33 6.66
N ILE A 213 -28.68 -13.23 5.67
CA ILE A 213 -29.10 -14.63 5.83
C ILE A 213 -28.02 -15.57 5.30
N LEU A 214 -26.88 -15.66 6.01
CA LEU A 214 -26.00 -16.83 5.89
C LEU A 214 -25.20 -17.16 7.16
N PHE A 215 -25.58 -16.58 8.31
CA PHE A 215 -25.09 -16.95 9.65
C PHE A 215 -26.27 -17.25 10.58
N SER A 216 -27.09 -18.24 10.22
CA SER A 216 -27.98 -18.92 11.16
C SER A 216 -28.35 -20.29 10.59
N GLY A 217 -27.91 -21.37 11.25
CA GLY A 217 -28.41 -22.72 11.00
C GLY A 217 -27.34 -23.79 10.81
N HIS A 218 -26.99 -24.45 11.92
CA HIS A 218 -26.26 -25.72 12.11
C HIS A 218 -24.74 -25.77 11.93
#